data_AF-Q6MPM9-F1
#
_entry.id   AF-Q6MPM9-F1
#
_cell.length_a   1.000
_cell.length_b   1.000
_cell.length_c   1.000
_cell.angle_alpha   90.00
_cell.angle_beta   90.00
_cell.angle_gamma   90.00
#
_symmetry.space_group_name_H-M   'P 1'
#
loop_
_entity.id
_entity.type
_entity.pdbx_description
1 polymer ?
#
loop_
_entity_poly.entity_id
_entity_poly.type
_entity_poly.pdbx_seq_one_letter_code
_entity_poly.pdbx_strand_id
1 'polypeptide(L)'
;MKLGDVVGTENRFLLGCWSVAVVLVLMLGLVLGSDPVSILGVAESREFQVNFDSPVEIKHIYVLPSQIVRKGDLLAELGQSEWESQLRVLKSRYDKLNAEMHLRQQLAGVVKDLGHLAPSADPLLVELEDARREMALIEGRMKNLFVFAEVDGAVGAVNFKNGEKAPAFAPLITLVPLNPTYVNGYINENLSSTLSVGQVVEVSSAGGKVVRGSVVSIGSRIVQIPDRLLRIQTLPAWGREVVIKIPRTNEFLLGEKVFVQKKWNLSLLSLANADEATQALESQQQDPREMDIPLNIVETFKPEMSGVVFVPELKQFVLVSDDYPDNRPVLFLMNEQGQIQPHQIQVSGLPAMADIESVSVQGQHLYLLSSLSATKKGKLKEERQIFAQIKRSGLRYSVENHVDLRKTLLRALKDSQDPVLKSVYEADLKVAKEGFEVEGHAIDDKDLYLSLKGPVLRRNEGLILKVSDFASVFDGGLKPAQVTLAARFDLKLPHQDVEMVLTDLIKQGDAFYLASSCRGASCSAIWKVTAGQTAPELLHEFRMRHLEGLALHPHTRQMFAVFDSKSSSQYAVVSLVDKRTP
;
A
#
# COMPACT_ATOMS: atom_id res chain seq x y z
N MET A 1 65.09 -10.11 34.09
CA MET A 1 65.95 -11.19 33.57
C MET A 1 65.71 -11.26 32.07
N LYS A 2 66.69 -10.88 31.24
CA LYS A 2 66.48 -10.85 29.78
C LYS A 2 66.55 -12.30 29.28
N LEU A 3 65.73 -12.68 28.31
CA LEU A 3 65.63 -14.06 27.80
C LEU A 3 66.99 -14.63 27.32
N GLY A 4 67.94 -13.75 26.98
CA GLY A 4 69.32 -14.11 26.65
C GLY A 4 70.14 -14.67 27.82
N ASP A 5 69.83 -14.31 29.07
CA ASP A 5 70.57 -14.75 30.26
C ASP A 5 70.17 -16.17 30.70
N VAL A 6 69.00 -16.66 30.24
CA VAL A 6 68.44 -17.96 30.65
C VAL A 6 68.71 -19.05 29.62
N VAL A 7 68.80 -18.68 28.34
CA VAL A 7 68.77 -19.66 27.24
C VAL A 7 70.13 -19.79 26.54
N GLY A 8 71.03 -18.81 26.68
CA GLY A 8 72.28 -18.78 25.92
C GLY A 8 72.01 -18.50 24.43
N THR A 9 72.94 -17.79 23.77
CA THR A 9 72.76 -17.36 22.38
C THR A 9 72.66 -18.52 21.39
N GLU A 10 73.25 -19.67 21.71
CA GLU A 10 73.25 -20.87 20.85
C GLU A 10 71.92 -21.65 20.88
N ASN A 11 71.13 -21.59 21.96
CA ASN A 11 69.89 -22.36 22.08
C ASN A 11 68.62 -21.58 21.71
N ARG A 12 68.75 -20.34 21.23
CA ARG A 12 67.60 -19.51 20.80
C ARG A 12 66.81 -20.16 19.67
N PHE A 13 67.49 -20.86 18.78
CA PHE A 13 66.86 -21.60 17.68
C PHE A 13 66.04 -22.78 18.20
N LEU A 14 66.60 -23.58 19.13
CA LEU A 14 65.91 -24.71 19.75
C LEU A 14 64.69 -24.27 20.56
N LEU A 15 64.79 -23.17 21.30
CA LEU A 15 63.64 -22.62 22.04
C LEU A 15 62.56 -22.08 21.11
N GLY A 16 62.95 -21.49 19.98
CA GLY A 16 62.04 -21.10 18.90
C GLY A 16 61.27 -22.30 18.34
N CYS A 17 61.98 -23.38 17.96
CA CYS A 17 61.36 -24.61 17.48
C CYS A 17 60.41 -25.24 18.51
N TRP A 18 60.80 -25.27 19.79
CA TRP A 18 59.95 -25.79 20.86
C TRP A 18 58.69 -24.96 21.09
N SER A 19 58.82 -23.64 21.09
CA SER A 19 57.65 -22.76 21.23
C SER A 19 56.68 -22.89 20.05
N VAL A 20 57.20 -23.03 18.82
CA VAL A 20 56.37 -23.32 17.63
C VAL A 20 55.69 -24.68 17.77
N ALA A 21 56.40 -25.73 18.19
CA ALA A 21 55.81 -27.05 18.39
C ALA A 21 54.70 -27.05 19.46
N VAL A 22 54.91 -26.35 20.58
CA VAL A 22 53.90 -26.21 21.64
C VAL A 22 52.68 -25.44 21.14
N VAL A 23 52.87 -24.35 20.39
CA VAL A 23 51.77 -23.60 19.77
C VAL A 23 51.02 -24.45 18.75
N LEU A 24 51.73 -25.26 17.97
CA LEU A 24 51.13 -26.14 16.96
C LEU A 24 50.33 -27.28 17.62
N VAL A 25 50.82 -27.84 18.73
CA VAL A 25 50.08 -28.84 19.53
C VAL A 25 48.87 -28.20 20.22
N LEU A 26 48.98 -26.98 20.72
CA LEU A 26 47.84 -26.23 21.30
C LEU A 26 46.80 -25.90 20.23
N MET A 27 47.22 -25.45 19.05
CA MET A 27 46.34 -25.19 17.90
C MET A 27 45.68 -26.48 17.42
N LEU A 28 46.44 -27.58 17.31
CA LEU A 28 45.90 -28.88 16.92
C LEU A 28 44.92 -29.40 17.97
N GLY A 29 45.21 -29.24 19.26
CA GLY A 29 44.33 -29.61 20.37
C GLY A 29 43.04 -28.79 20.39
N LEU A 30 43.10 -27.49 20.08
CA LEU A 30 41.92 -26.63 19.93
C LEU A 30 41.08 -27.02 18.71
N VAL A 31 41.71 -27.43 17.61
CA VAL A 31 41.03 -27.88 16.37
C VAL A 31 40.43 -29.29 16.52
N LEU A 32 41.10 -30.20 17.23
CA LEU A 32 40.64 -31.57 17.44
C LEU A 32 39.67 -31.72 18.61
N GLY A 33 39.72 -30.82 19.61
CA GLY A 33 38.83 -30.84 20.77
C GLY A 33 37.46 -30.20 20.53
N SER A 34 37.21 -29.65 19.34
CA SER A 34 35.92 -29.07 18.97
C SER A 34 35.05 -30.12 18.28
N ASP A 35 34.39 -31.00 19.05
CA ASP A 35 33.23 -31.70 18.51
C ASP A 35 32.11 -30.66 18.34
N PRO A 36 31.70 -30.31 17.09
CA PRO A 36 30.57 -29.43 16.91
C PRO A 36 29.33 -30.17 17.43
N VAL A 37 28.80 -29.73 18.56
CA VAL A 37 27.50 -30.19 19.04
C VAL A 37 26.49 -29.85 17.95
N SER A 38 26.13 -30.86 17.16
CA SER A 38 25.16 -30.77 16.09
C SER A 38 23.82 -31.22 16.63
N ILE A 39 22.86 -30.32 16.58
CA ILE A 39 21.48 -30.59 16.99
C ILE A 39 20.70 -30.94 15.72
N LEU A 40 19.89 -31.99 15.81
CA LEU A 40 18.99 -32.35 14.73
C LEU A 40 17.69 -31.58 14.86
N GLY A 41 17.15 -31.12 13.74
CA GLY A 41 15.86 -30.46 13.71
C GLY A 41 15.07 -30.72 12.44
N VAL A 42 13.83 -30.26 12.45
CA VAL A 42 12.92 -30.27 11.30
C VAL A 42 12.55 -28.84 10.95
N ALA A 43 12.68 -28.49 9.67
CA ALA A 43 12.26 -27.19 9.16
C ALA A 43 10.73 -27.13 9.03
N GLU A 44 10.09 -26.13 9.63
CA GLU A 44 8.63 -26.01 9.72
C GLU A 44 8.17 -24.55 9.49
N SER A 45 6.87 -24.39 9.27
CA SER A 45 6.20 -23.10 9.20
C SER A 45 4.84 -23.18 9.88
N ARG A 46 4.40 -22.03 10.41
CA ARG A 46 3.06 -21.88 10.95
C ARG A 46 2.11 -21.67 9.78
N GLU A 47 1.01 -22.41 9.82
CA GLU A 47 -0.11 -22.16 8.93
C GLU A 47 -0.83 -20.88 9.37
N PHE A 48 -1.34 -20.14 8.39
CA PHE A 48 -2.15 -18.94 8.60
C PHE A 48 -3.58 -19.27 8.24
N GLN A 49 -4.48 -19.21 9.22
CA GLN A 49 -5.90 -19.48 9.00
C GLN A 49 -6.66 -18.17 8.90
N VAL A 50 -7.40 -18.00 7.81
CA VAL A 50 -8.39 -16.93 7.68
C VAL A 50 -9.66 -17.38 8.36
N ASN A 51 -10.06 -16.70 9.44
CA ASN A 51 -11.33 -16.91 10.12
C ASN A 51 -11.93 -15.56 10.55
N PHE A 52 -13.19 -15.60 10.98
CA PHE A 52 -13.95 -14.42 11.38
C PHE A 52 -14.61 -14.67 12.74
N ASP A 53 -14.71 -13.65 13.57
CA ASP A 53 -15.32 -13.71 14.91
C ASP A 53 -16.86 -13.80 14.89
N SER A 54 -17.46 -13.66 13.72
CA SER A 54 -18.89 -13.66 13.48
C SER A 54 -19.24 -14.55 12.29
N PRO A 55 -20.47 -15.11 12.24
CA PRO A 55 -20.91 -15.91 11.11
C PRO A 55 -20.90 -15.11 9.80
N VAL A 56 -20.37 -15.69 8.73
CA VAL A 56 -20.26 -15.06 7.41
C VAL A 56 -20.80 -15.98 6.32
N GLU A 57 -21.43 -15.40 5.31
CA GLU A 57 -21.88 -16.08 4.10
C GLU A 57 -20.80 -15.96 3.03
N ILE A 58 -20.41 -17.06 2.40
CA ILE A 58 -19.43 -17.03 1.32
C ILE A 58 -20.14 -16.57 0.04
N LYS A 59 -19.83 -15.37 -0.46
CA LYS A 59 -20.36 -14.91 -1.76
C LYS A 59 -19.57 -15.53 -2.89
N HIS A 60 -18.24 -15.43 -2.84
CA HIS A 60 -17.36 -15.96 -3.87
C HIS A 60 -16.01 -16.39 -3.30
N ILE A 61 -15.45 -17.49 -3.80
CA ILE A 61 -14.08 -17.92 -3.54
C ILE A 61 -13.28 -17.82 -4.84
N TYR A 62 -12.15 -17.11 -4.78
CA TYR A 62 -11.32 -16.81 -5.95
C TYR A 62 -10.09 -17.72 -6.06
N VAL A 63 -9.88 -18.58 -5.07
CA VAL A 63 -8.69 -19.44 -5.00
C VAL A 63 -9.03 -20.91 -4.89
N LEU A 64 -8.11 -21.75 -5.36
CA LEU A 64 -8.20 -23.20 -5.30
C LEU A 64 -7.16 -23.78 -4.32
N PRO A 65 -7.40 -24.96 -3.74
CA PRO A 65 -6.38 -25.69 -3.01
C PRO A 65 -5.11 -25.89 -3.85
N SER A 66 -3.95 -25.79 -3.19
CA SER A 66 -2.60 -25.82 -3.77
C SER A 66 -2.23 -24.65 -4.69
N GLN A 67 -3.10 -23.64 -4.85
CA GLN A 67 -2.76 -22.42 -5.59
C GLN A 67 -1.75 -21.59 -4.80
N ILE A 68 -0.71 -21.10 -5.48
CA ILE A 68 0.22 -20.13 -4.89
C ILE A 68 -0.45 -18.75 -4.91
N VAL A 69 -0.44 -18.10 -3.75
CA VAL A 69 -0.96 -16.74 -3.55
C VAL A 69 0.12 -15.88 -2.91
N ARG A 70 0.09 -14.59 -3.23
CA ARG A 70 0.99 -13.58 -2.68
C ARG A 70 0.22 -12.68 -1.72
N LYS A 71 0.94 -12.04 -0.81
CA LYS A 71 0.38 -11.04 0.08
C LYS A 71 -0.37 -9.99 -0.74
N GLY A 72 -1.60 -9.73 -0.33
CA GLY A 72 -2.52 -8.83 -1.02
C GLY A 72 -3.44 -9.51 -2.04
N ASP A 73 -3.30 -10.79 -2.34
CA ASP A 73 -4.20 -11.47 -3.29
C ASP A 73 -5.61 -11.66 -2.73
N LEU A 74 -6.64 -11.44 -3.56
CA LEU A 74 -8.03 -11.65 -3.17
C LEU A 74 -8.32 -13.15 -3.08
N LEU A 75 -8.70 -13.61 -1.89
CA LEU A 75 -8.97 -15.01 -1.59
C LEU A 75 -10.47 -15.33 -1.67
N ALA A 76 -11.30 -14.49 -1.04
CA ALA A 76 -12.74 -14.70 -0.96
C ALA A 76 -13.50 -13.37 -0.77
N GLU A 77 -14.74 -13.33 -1.27
CA GLU A 77 -15.77 -12.35 -0.95
C GLU A 77 -16.80 -13.00 -0.03
N LEU A 78 -17.15 -12.27 1.02
CA LEU A 78 -18.05 -12.66 2.10
C LEU A 78 -19.26 -11.73 2.12
N GLY A 79 -20.28 -12.13 2.85
CA GLY A 79 -21.48 -11.36 3.11
C GLY A 79 -21.96 -11.56 4.52
N GLN A 80 -22.61 -10.54 5.07
CA GLN A 80 -23.29 -10.63 6.36
C GLN A 80 -24.74 -10.18 6.17
N SER A 81 -25.61 -11.12 5.80
CA SER A 81 -27.01 -10.85 5.48
C SER A 81 -27.80 -10.21 6.64
N GLU A 82 -27.41 -10.50 7.90
CA GLU A 82 -28.02 -9.88 9.08
C GLU A 82 -27.73 -8.37 9.17
N TRP A 83 -26.46 -7.97 9.08
CA TRP A 83 -26.08 -6.56 9.12
C TRP A 83 -26.59 -5.79 7.91
N GLU A 84 -26.62 -6.41 6.72
CA GLU A 84 -27.24 -5.81 5.52
C GLU A 84 -28.74 -5.52 5.73
N SER A 85 -29.47 -6.43 6.39
CA SER A 85 -30.88 -6.23 6.73
C SER A 85 -31.06 -5.10 7.74
N GLN A 86 -30.28 -5.10 8.83
CA GLN A 86 -30.35 -4.06 9.85
C GLN A 86 -30.00 -2.67 9.28
N LEU A 87 -28.94 -2.59 8.46
CA LEU A 87 -28.55 -1.35 7.80
C LEU A 87 -29.66 -0.80 6.89
N ARG A 88 -30.36 -1.67 6.17
CA ARG A 88 -31.51 -1.27 5.33
C ARG A 88 -32.63 -0.65 6.16
N VAL A 89 -32.97 -1.26 7.29
CA VAL A 89 -34.00 -0.73 8.21
C VAL A 89 -33.57 0.61 8.78
N LEU A 90 -32.31 0.73 9.23
CA LEU A 90 -31.78 1.97 9.78
C LEU A 90 -31.72 3.10 8.76
N LYS A 91 -31.28 2.80 7.53
CA LYS A 91 -31.25 3.77 6.43
C LYS A 91 -32.65 4.29 6.11
N SER A 92 -33.65 3.41 6.05
CA SER A 92 -35.04 3.84 5.86
C SER A 92 -35.55 4.74 6.98
N ARG A 93 -35.15 4.48 8.24
CA ARG A 93 -35.48 5.34 9.38
C ARG A 93 -34.78 6.70 9.26
N TYR A 94 -33.50 6.72 8.91
CA TYR A 94 -32.74 7.95 8.68
C TYR A 94 -33.36 8.82 7.58
N ASP A 95 -33.69 8.22 6.44
CA ASP A 95 -34.29 8.93 5.29
C ASP A 95 -35.61 9.60 5.69
N LYS A 96 -36.44 8.91 6.50
CA LYS A 96 -37.69 9.46 7.05
C LYS A 96 -37.43 10.67 7.95
N LEU A 97 -36.51 10.54 8.91
CA LEU A 97 -36.17 11.63 9.85
C LEU A 97 -35.58 12.84 9.12
N ASN A 98 -34.71 12.59 8.14
CA ASN A 98 -34.09 13.64 7.33
C ASN A 98 -35.13 14.40 6.50
N ALA A 99 -36.11 13.70 5.90
CA ALA A 99 -37.22 14.33 5.19
C ALA A 99 -38.11 15.18 6.11
N GLU A 100 -38.41 14.70 7.32
CA GLU A 100 -39.18 15.47 8.31
C GLU A 100 -38.43 16.74 8.74
N MET A 101 -37.11 16.64 8.95
CA MET A 101 -36.26 17.79 9.28
C MET A 101 -36.25 18.83 8.15
N HIS A 102 -36.09 18.38 6.90
CA HIS A 102 -36.15 19.27 5.73
C HIS A 102 -37.50 19.98 5.61
N LEU A 103 -38.61 19.27 5.84
CA LEU A 103 -39.94 19.87 5.83
C LEU A 103 -40.09 20.92 6.93
N ARG A 104 -39.63 20.63 8.15
CA ARG A 104 -39.65 21.60 9.26
C ARG A 104 -38.79 22.83 8.96
N GLN A 105 -37.62 22.67 8.36
CA GLN A 105 -36.77 23.80 7.96
C GLN A 105 -37.44 24.66 6.88
N GLN A 106 -38.10 24.04 5.90
CA GLN A 106 -38.89 24.76 4.90
C GLN A 106 -40.04 25.53 5.53
N LEU A 107 -40.79 24.91 6.46
CA LEU A 107 -41.86 25.56 7.20
C LEU A 107 -41.34 26.70 8.08
N ALA A 108 -40.23 26.52 8.78
CA ALA A 108 -39.59 27.58 9.57
C ALA A 108 -39.10 28.75 8.70
N GLY A 109 -38.65 28.48 7.48
CA GLY A 109 -38.32 29.49 6.48
C GLY A 109 -39.53 30.31 6.01
N VAL A 110 -40.72 29.70 5.99
CA VAL A 110 -42.01 30.33 5.64
C VAL A 110 -42.64 31.07 6.82
N VAL A 111 -42.40 30.62 8.06
CA VAL A 111 -42.99 31.16 9.30
C VAL A 111 -42.13 32.25 9.95
N LYS A 112 -41.05 32.70 9.28
CA LYS A 112 -40.07 33.68 9.80
C LYS A 112 -40.63 35.07 10.17
N ASP A 113 -41.91 35.33 9.92
CA ASP A 113 -42.62 36.54 10.36
C ASP A 113 -43.17 36.49 11.80
N LEU A 114 -43.11 35.36 12.51
CA LEU A 114 -43.59 35.28 13.90
C LEU A 114 -42.66 34.48 14.83
N GLY A 115 -41.82 35.22 15.56
CA GLY A 115 -41.41 34.88 16.93
C GLY A 115 -40.15 34.02 17.09
N HIS A 116 -39.17 34.60 17.79
CA HIS A 116 -37.94 33.95 18.24
C HIS A 116 -38.21 32.78 19.20
N LEU A 117 -37.74 31.58 18.86
CA LEU A 117 -37.53 30.49 19.81
C LEU A 117 -36.04 30.16 19.87
N ALA A 118 -35.50 30.08 21.10
CA ALA A 118 -34.10 29.86 21.39
C ALA A 118 -33.65 28.42 21.03
N PRO A 119 -32.37 28.20 20.67
CA PRO A 119 -31.85 26.90 20.28
C PRO A 119 -31.63 26.02 21.52
N SER A 120 -32.66 25.28 21.92
CA SER A 120 -32.48 24.04 22.67
C SER A 120 -32.46 22.90 21.65
N ALA A 121 -31.48 22.00 21.76
CA ALA A 121 -31.24 20.90 20.82
C ALA A 121 -32.57 20.27 20.34
N ASP A 122 -32.89 20.46 19.06
CA ASP A 122 -34.10 19.91 18.46
C ASP A 122 -34.07 18.38 18.67
N PRO A 123 -35.08 17.78 19.34
CA PRO A 123 -35.13 16.33 19.53
C PRO A 123 -34.97 15.55 18.22
N LEU A 124 -35.40 16.12 17.09
CA LEU A 124 -35.26 15.50 15.78
C LEU A 124 -33.80 15.48 15.29
N LEU A 125 -33.02 16.51 15.60
CA LEU A 125 -31.57 16.55 15.31
C LEU A 125 -30.83 15.49 16.12
N VAL A 126 -31.20 15.30 17.39
CA VAL A 126 -30.62 14.26 18.25
C VAL A 126 -30.93 12.87 17.70
N GLU A 127 -32.19 12.60 17.33
CA GLU A 127 -32.57 11.30 16.73
C GLU A 127 -31.87 11.03 15.39
N LEU A 128 -31.66 12.08 14.58
CA LEU A 128 -30.95 11.97 13.30
C LEU A 128 -29.46 11.69 13.51
N GLU A 129 -28.83 12.36 14.48
CA GLU A 129 -27.45 12.07 14.87
C GLU A 129 -27.29 10.64 15.42
N ASP A 130 -28.22 10.20 16.27
CA ASP A 130 -28.19 8.86 16.84
C ASP A 130 -28.34 7.79 15.74
N ALA A 131 -29.32 7.96 14.84
CA ALA A 131 -29.49 7.06 13.69
C ALA A 131 -28.23 7.04 12.80
N ARG A 132 -27.58 8.19 12.58
CA ARG A 132 -26.34 8.28 11.81
C ARG A 132 -25.18 7.56 12.51
N ARG A 133 -25.03 7.70 13.83
CA ARG A 133 -23.99 7.01 14.61
C ARG A 133 -24.19 5.50 14.60
N GLU A 134 -25.44 5.06 14.72
CA GLU A 134 -25.81 3.65 14.71
C GLU A 134 -25.57 3.03 13.32
N MET A 135 -25.89 3.75 12.24
CA MET A 135 -25.53 3.37 10.87
C MET A 135 -24.02 3.27 10.69
N ALA A 136 -23.26 4.27 11.15
CA ALA A 136 -21.81 4.28 11.05
C ALA A 136 -21.16 3.11 11.83
N LEU A 137 -21.76 2.71 12.95
CA LEU A 137 -21.32 1.55 13.73
C LEU A 137 -21.60 0.23 12.99
N ILE A 138 -22.77 0.06 12.38
CA ILE A 138 -23.10 -1.12 11.57
C ILE A 138 -22.23 -1.17 10.32
N GLU A 139 -22.10 -0.06 9.57
CA GLU A 139 -21.20 0.05 8.42
C GLU A 139 -19.74 -0.23 8.82
N GLY A 140 -19.33 0.19 10.02
CA GLY A 140 -18.03 -0.12 10.61
C GLY A 140 -17.82 -1.60 10.91
N ARG A 141 -18.85 -2.31 11.36
CA ARG A 141 -18.83 -3.77 11.60
C ARG A 141 -18.84 -4.58 10.31
N MET A 142 -19.46 -4.05 9.26
CA MET A 142 -19.44 -4.63 7.92
C MET A 142 -18.10 -4.44 7.19
N LYS A 143 -17.11 -3.80 7.82
CA LYS A 143 -15.78 -3.64 7.22
C LYS A 143 -15.09 -5.01 7.12
N ASN A 144 -14.54 -5.26 5.93
CA ASN A 144 -13.73 -6.43 5.56
C ASN A 144 -14.52 -7.71 5.24
N LEU A 145 -15.49 -7.58 4.33
CA LEU A 145 -16.09 -8.72 3.63
C LEU A 145 -15.23 -9.25 2.48
N PHE A 146 -14.06 -8.68 2.23
CA PHE A 146 -13.12 -9.14 1.22
C PHE A 146 -11.87 -9.63 1.92
N VAL A 147 -11.56 -10.89 1.70
CA VAL A 147 -10.43 -11.58 2.32
C VAL A 147 -9.25 -11.47 1.39
N PHE A 148 -8.19 -10.81 1.86
CA PHE A 148 -6.90 -10.79 1.16
C PHE A 148 -5.87 -11.65 1.87
N ALA A 149 -4.92 -12.20 1.12
CA ALA A 149 -3.79 -12.92 1.68
C ALA A 149 -2.90 -11.97 2.51
N GLU A 150 -2.62 -12.33 3.77
CA GLU A 150 -1.74 -11.51 4.61
C GLU A 150 -0.25 -11.85 4.44
N VAL A 151 0.05 -13.01 3.87
CA VAL A 151 1.39 -13.54 3.66
C VAL A 151 1.45 -14.30 2.34
N ASP A 152 2.64 -14.36 1.75
CA ASP A 152 2.92 -15.24 0.62
C ASP A 152 2.84 -16.71 1.05
N GLY A 153 2.21 -17.55 0.24
CA GLY A 153 2.01 -18.95 0.57
C GLY A 153 1.28 -19.74 -0.51
N ALA A 154 1.08 -21.02 -0.27
CA ALA A 154 0.15 -21.86 -1.00
C ALA A 154 -1.14 -22.00 -0.19
N VAL A 155 -2.28 -22.07 -0.87
CA VAL A 155 -3.57 -22.39 -0.26
C VAL A 155 -3.55 -23.86 0.14
N GLY A 156 -3.49 -24.16 1.44
CA GLY A 156 -3.52 -25.53 1.96
C GLY A 156 -4.91 -26.15 1.85
N ALA A 157 -5.93 -25.43 2.35
CA ALA A 157 -7.31 -25.91 2.33
C ALA A 157 -8.30 -24.74 2.12
N VAL A 158 -9.40 -25.04 1.43
CA VAL A 158 -10.58 -24.18 1.30
C VAL A 158 -11.75 -24.98 1.88
N ASN A 159 -12.27 -24.54 3.03
CA ASN A 159 -13.16 -25.35 3.86
C ASN A 159 -14.66 -25.12 3.59
N PHE A 160 -14.99 -24.11 2.79
CA PHE A 160 -16.37 -23.74 2.45
C PHE A 160 -16.52 -23.53 0.94
N LYS A 161 -17.76 -23.52 0.46
CA LYS A 161 -18.11 -23.25 -0.94
C LYS A 161 -18.95 -21.98 -1.08
N ASN A 162 -19.02 -21.44 -2.30
CA ASN A 162 -19.89 -20.31 -2.63
C ASN A 162 -21.34 -20.61 -2.21
N GLY A 163 -21.95 -19.67 -1.50
CA GLY A 163 -23.31 -19.76 -0.96
C GLY A 163 -23.43 -20.37 0.44
N GLU A 164 -22.37 -21.00 0.97
CA GLU A 164 -22.40 -21.59 2.31
C GLU A 164 -22.26 -20.53 3.41
N LYS A 165 -22.77 -20.85 4.61
CA LYS A 165 -22.58 -20.03 5.81
C LYS A 165 -21.52 -20.66 6.70
N ALA A 166 -20.44 -19.93 6.93
CA ALA A 166 -19.40 -20.30 7.86
C ALA A 166 -19.72 -19.77 9.26
N PRO A 167 -19.60 -20.60 10.32
CA PRO A 167 -19.75 -20.15 11.69
C PRO A 167 -18.53 -19.34 12.16
N ALA A 168 -18.69 -18.61 13.26
CA ALA A 168 -17.60 -17.88 13.89
C ALA A 168 -16.41 -18.80 14.23
N PHE A 169 -15.20 -18.29 14.04
CA PHE A 169 -13.89 -18.92 14.23
C PHE A 169 -13.59 -20.14 13.35
N ALA A 170 -14.52 -20.53 12.46
CA ALA A 170 -14.23 -21.58 11.51
C ALA A 170 -13.17 -21.10 10.50
N PRO A 171 -12.11 -21.90 10.26
CA PRO A 171 -11.11 -21.55 9.26
C PRO A 171 -11.75 -21.62 7.86
N LEU A 172 -11.83 -20.50 7.17
CA LEU A 172 -12.35 -20.43 5.80
C LEU A 172 -11.32 -20.97 4.81
N ILE A 173 -10.10 -20.43 4.91
CA ILE A 173 -8.97 -20.72 4.04
C ILE A 173 -7.72 -20.85 4.91
N THR A 174 -6.93 -21.89 4.67
CA THR A 174 -5.63 -22.08 5.32
C THR A 174 -4.52 -21.78 4.31
N LEU A 175 -3.60 -20.89 4.67
CA LEU A 175 -2.39 -20.57 3.90
C LEU A 175 -1.17 -21.21 4.54
N VAL A 176 -0.37 -21.88 3.72
CA VAL A 176 0.87 -22.53 4.10
C VAL A 176 2.03 -21.77 3.46
N PRO A 177 2.99 -21.23 4.23
CA PRO A 177 4.14 -20.53 3.65
C PRO A 177 4.96 -21.43 2.71
N LEU A 178 5.46 -20.89 1.61
CA LEU A 178 6.23 -21.66 0.61
C LEU A 178 7.57 -22.19 1.17
N ASN A 179 8.20 -21.41 2.06
CA ASN A 179 9.46 -21.76 2.70
C ASN A 179 9.28 -21.86 4.23
N PRO A 180 10.04 -22.73 4.91
CA PRO A 180 10.02 -22.84 6.37
C PRO A 180 10.50 -21.53 7.02
N THR A 181 9.93 -21.20 8.17
CA THR A 181 10.21 -19.96 8.91
C THR A 181 10.91 -20.22 10.23
N TYR A 182 10.87 -21.46 10.70
CA TYR A 182 11.59 -21.91 11.87
C TYR A 182 12.06 -23.36 11.71
N VAL A 183 12.95 -23.75 12.60
CA VAL A 183 13.42 -25.13 12.76
C VAL A 183 13.13 -25.54 14.19
N ASN A 184 12.44 -26.66 14.34
CA ASN A 184 12.26 -27.32 15.62
C ASN A 184 13.41 -28.32 15.81
N GLY A 185 14.42 -27.91 16.58
CA GLY A 185 15.56 -28.71 16.97
C GLY A 185 15.35 -29.44 18.29
N TYR A 186 16.07 -30.54 18.50
CA TYR A 186 15.96 -31.34 19.73
C TYR A 186 17.34 -31.59 20.33
N ILE A 187 17.59 -31.03 21.52
CA ILE A 187 18.80 -31.31 22.30
C ILE A 187 18.56 -32.57 23.10
N ASN A 188 19.33 -33.63 22.85
CA ASN A 188 19.27 -34.85 23.66
C ASN A 188 19.52 -34.55 25.15
N GLU A 189 18.77 -35.19 26.04
CA GLU A 189 18.89 -35.01 27.49
C GLU A 189 20.32 -35.28 28.02
N ASN A 190 21.04 -36.20 27.38
CA ASN A 190 22.40 -36.60 27.77
C ASN A 190 23.49 -35.66 27.23
N LEU A 191 23.13 -34.67 26.40
CA LEU A 191 24.05 -33.68 25.85
C LEU A 191 23.92 -32.36 26.61
N SER A 192 24.99 -31.97 27.31
CA SER A 192 25.13 -30.65 27.96
C SER A 192 25.35 -29.53 26.92
N SER A 193 24.34 -29.22 26.14
CA SER A 193 24.42 -28.15 25.13
C SER A 193 24.29 -26.76 25.77
N THR A 194 25.30 -25.91 25.58
CA THR A 194 25.33 -24.48 25.95
C THR A 194 24.69 -23.61 24.85
N LEU A 195 23.45 -23.90 24.49
CA LEU A 195 22.63 -22.99 23.68
C LEU A 195 21.90 -22.02 24.60
N SER A 196 21.94 -20.74 24.25
CA SER A 196 21.20 -19.66 24.93
C SER A 196 20.18 -19.04 23.98
N VAL A 197 19.08 -18.53 24.53
CA VAL A 197 18.10 -17.74 23.77
C VAL A 197 18.77 -16.49 23.20
N GLY A 198 18.46 -16.14 21.94
CA GLY A 198 19.06 -15.03 21.20
C GLY A 198 20.36 -15.38 20.47
N GLN A 199 20.91 -16.57 20.70
CA GLN A 199 22.17 -16.98 20.07
C GLN A 199 21.99 -17.25 18.57
N VAL A 200 22.95 -16.80 17.76
CA VAL A 200 22.99 -17.08 16.32
C VAL A 200 23.59 -18.48 16.07
N VAL A 201 22.92 -19.25 15.23
CA VAL A 201 23.29 -20.61 14.85
C VAL A 201 23.29 -20.77 13.35
N GLU A 202 24.05 -21.74 12.85
CA GLU A 202 24.07 -22.12 11.46
C GLU A 202 23.20 -23.36 11.28
N VAL A 203 22.24 -23.29 10.36
CA VAL A 203 21.34 -24.38 10.00
C VAL A 203 21.75 -24.89 8.63
N SER A 204 22.06 -26.18 8.53
CA SER A 204 22.43 -26.82 7.28
C SER A 204 21.51 -27.99 6.94
N SER A 205 21.17 -28.11 5.67
CA SER A 205 20.50 -29.31 5.13
C SER A 205 21.53 -30.38 4.80
N ALA A 206 21.10 -31.65 4.79
CA ALA A 206 21.89 -32.75 4.25
C ALA A 206 22.34 -32.53 2.77
N GLY A 207 21.59 -31.71 2.02
CA GLY A 207 21.92 -31.32 0.65
C GLY A 207 22.97 -30.20 0.52
N GLY A 208 23.58 -29.74 1.62
CA GLY A 208 24.64 -28.73 1.61
C GLY A 208 24.17 -27.28 1.61
N LYS A 209 22.85 -27.04 1.67
CA LYS A 209 22.27 -25.69 1.82
C LYS A 209 22.48 -25.19 3.24
N VAL A 210 22.91 -23.93 3.41
CA VAL A 210 23.25 -23.36 4.72
C VAL A 210 22.56 -22.01 4.91
N VAL A 211 21.94 -21.82 6.08
CA VAL A 211 21.20 -20.61 6.44
C VAL A 211 21.51 -20.22 7.87
N ARG A 212 21.63 -18.91 8.13
CA ARG A 212 21.79 -18.39 9.49
C ARG A 212 20.44 -18.25 10.17
N GLY A 213 20.33 -18.75 11.39
CA GLY A 213 19.13 -18.62 12.23
C GLY A 213 19.45 -18.09 13.62
N SER A 214 18.42 -17.70 14.36
CA SER A 214 18.54 -17.28 15.76
C SER A 214 17.67 -18.13 16.67
N VAL A 215 18.20 -18.52 17.82
CA VAL A 215 17.47 -19.31 18.83
C VAL A 215 16.42 -18.41 19.48
N VAL A 216 15.14 -18.74 19.28
CA VAL A 216 14.01 -17.98 19.84
C VAL A 216 13.60 -18.51 21.21
N SER A 217 13.56 -19.83 21.37
CA SER A 217 13.14 -20.45 22.63
C SER A 217 13.77 -21.82 22.83
N ILE A 218 13.96 -22.20 24.09
CA ILE A 218 14.39 -23.53 24.52
C ILE A 218 13.30 -24.05 25.47
N GLY A 219 12.76 -25.21 25.17
CA GLY A 219 11.72 -25.87 25.96
C GLY A 219 12.21 -26.21 27.36
N SER A 220 11.35 -25.96 28.35
CA SER A 220 11.63 -26.25 29.76
C SER A 220 11.36 -27.71 30.15
N ARG A 221 10.72 -28.50 29.27
CA ARG A 221 10.38 -29.90 29.47
C ARG A 221 11.13 -30.81 28.52
N ILE A 222 11.33 -32.06 28.96
CA ILE A 222 11.88 -33.13 28.14
C ILE A 222 10.71 -33.78 27.37
N VAL A 223 10.85 -33.93 26.06
CA VAL A 223 9.89 -34.56 25.15
C VAL A 223 10.56 -35.69 24.37
N GLN A 224 9.77 -36.63 23.86
CA GLN A 224 10.28 -37.65 22.94
C GLN A 224 10.67 -36.99 21.62
N ILE A 225 11.88 -37.30 21.14
CA ILE A 225 12.39 -36.84 19.85
C ILE A 225 11.65 -37.58 18.73
N PRO A 226 11.15 -36.88 17.69
CA PRO A 226 10.46 -37.52 16.57
C PRO A 226 11.29 -38.61 15.90
N ASP A 227 10.63 -39.71 15.51
CA ASP A 227 11.28 -40.91 14.96
C ASP A 227 12.21 -40.63 13.77
N ARG A 228 11.86 -39.64 12.95
CA ARG A 228 12.64 -39.20 11.79
C ARG A 228 14.00 -38.58 12.14
N LEU A 229 14.14 -38.08 13.36
CA LEU A 229 15.40 -37.51 13.88
C LEU A 229 16.23 -38.55 14.64
N LEU A 230 15.66 -39.70 14.98
CA LEU A 230 16.38 -40.76 15.69
C LEU A 230 17.44 -41.39 14.78
N ARG A 231 18.59 -41.73 15.37
CA ARG A 231 19.66 -42.45 14.68
C ARG A 231 19.25 -43.91 14.41
N ILE A 232 18.48 -44.50 15.31
CA ILE A 232 17.89 -45.83 15.21
C ILE A 232 16.40 -45.65 15.45
N GLN A 233 15.56 -45.87 14.42
CA GLN A 233 14.12 -45.55 14.48
C GLN A 233 13.34 -46.34 15.54
N THR A 234 13.87 -47.48 15.98
CA THR A 234 13.23 -48.35 16.97
C THR A 234 13.59 -48.03 18.42
N LEU A 235 14.54 -47.11 18.64
CA LEU A 235 15.02 -46.76 19.99
C LEU A 235 14.60 -45.32 20.32
N PRO A 236 13.60 -45.10 21.20
CA PRO A 236 13.16 -43.77 21.55
C PRO A 236 14.30 -42.99 22.22
N ALA A 237 14.35 -41.69 21.94
CA ALA A 237 15.24 -40.76 22.61
C ALA A 237 14.45 -39.57 23.11
N TRP A 238 14.93 -38.96 24.19
CA TRP A 238 14.31 -37.80 24.81
C TRP A 238 15.22 -36.59 24.75
N GLY A 239 14.61 -35.41 24.65
CA GLY A 239 15.33 -34.16 24.52
C GLY A 239 14.48 -32.94 24.79
N ARG A 240 15.15 -31.79 24.89
CA ARG A 240 14.50 -30.48 24.99
C ARG A 240 14.34 -29.89 23.59
N GLU A 241 13.14 -29.40 23.31
CA GLU A 241 12.81 -28.71 22.07
C GLU A 241 13.51 -27.34 22.02
N VAL A 242 13.99 -26.94 20.84
CA VAL A 242 14.61 -25.64 20.59
C VAL A 242 14.03 -25.08 19.30
N VAL A 243 13.46 -23.89 19.37
CA VAL A 243 12.90 -23.21 18.20
C VAL A 243 13.91 -22.21 17.68
N ILE A 244 14.30 -22.36 16.42
CA ILE A 244 15.26 -21.49 15.75
C ILE A 244 14.53 -20.78 14.61
N LYS A 245 14.52 -19.45 14.61
CA LYS A 245 13.96 -18.66 13.52
C LYS A 245 14.94 -18.60 12.37
N ILE A 246 14.45 -18.82 11.15
CA ILE A 246 15.22 -18.74 9.91
C ILE A 246 14.59 -17.72 8.95
N PRO A 247 15.37 -17.06 8.08
CA PRO A 247 14.85 -16.12 7.08
C PRO A 247 13.97 -16.82 6.04
N ARG A 248 12.90 -16.16 5.56
CA ARG A 248 11.95 -16.70 4.56
C ARG A 248 12.55 -16.95 3.17
N THR A 249 13.70 -16.34 2.86
CA THR A 249 14.42 -16.49 1.59
C THR A 249 15.28 -17.75 1.54
N ASN A 250 15.10 -18.68 2.47
CA ASN A 250 15.80 -19.97 2.46
C ASN A 250 15.23 -20.90 1.38
N GLU A 251 16.03 -21.90 1.03
CA GLU A 251 15.66 -22.92 0.05
C GLU A 251 15.38 -24.29 0.70
N PHE A 252 15.08 -24.33 1.99
CA PHE A 252 14.68 -25.56 2.66
C PHE A 252 13.24 -25.91 2.32
N LEU A 253 12.93 -27.19 2.39
CA LEU A 253 11.57 -27.70 2.26
C LEU A 253 10.90 -27.82 3.63
N LEU A 254 9.57 -27.68 3.66
CA LEU A 254 8.79 -27.99 4.86
C LEU A 254 8.96 -29.48 5.21
N GLY A 255 9.22 -29.77 6.48
CA GLY A 255 9.52 -31.11 6.98
C GLY A 255 10.94 -31.58 6.69
N GLU A 256 11.82 -30.75 6.12
CA GLU A 256 13.20 -31.14 5.84
C GLU A 256 14.01 -31.37 7.12
N LYS A 257 14.85 -32.43 7.13
CA LYS A 257 15.77 -32.70 8.24
C LYS A 257 16.99 -31.80 8.09
N VAL A 258 17.28 -31.04 9.14
CA VAL A 258 18.39 -30.09 9.18
C VAL A 258 19.28 -30.33 10.39
N PHE A 259 20.51 -29.86 10.27
CA PHE A 259 21.52 -29.88 11.32
C PHE A 259 21.74 -28.44 11.78
N VAL A 260 21.80 -28.25 13.09
CA VAL A 260 22.04 -26.95 13.71
C VAL A 260 23.38 -27.00 14.41
N GLN A 261 24.26 -26.08 14.05
CA GLN A 261 25.61 -26.00 14.58
C GLN A 261 25.88 -24.62 15.18
N LYS A 262 26.63 -24.60 16.29
CA LYS A 262 27.10 -23.38 16.93
C LYS A 262 28.31 -22.85 16.16
N LYS A 263 28.25 -21.59 15.70
CA LYS A 263 29.43 -20.91 15.16
C LYS A 263 30.36 -20.48 16.30
N TRP A 264 31.64 -20.85 16.21
CA TRP A 264 32.70 -20.24 17.02
C TRP A 264 33.15 -18.94 16.35
N ASN A 265 32.92 -17.80 17.00
CA ASN A 265 33.52 -16.53 16.61
C ASN A 265 34.70 -16.24 17.54
N LEU A 266 35.93 -16.46 17.09
CA LEU A 266 37.09 -15.72 17.60
C LEU A 266 37.06 -14.34 16.94
N SER A 267 36.32 -13.40 17.53
CA SER A 267 36.26 -12.02 17.06
C SER A 267 37.47 -11.24 17.59
N LEU A 268 38.58 -11.26 16.88
CA LEU A 268 39.72 -10.35 17.13
C LEU A 268 39.70 -9.11 16.22
N LEU A 269 38.91 -9.09 15.14
CA LEU A 269 38.71 -7.93 14.28
C LEU A 269 37.28 -7.96 13.70
N SER A 270 36.37 -7.24 14.32
CA SER A 270 35.02 -6.99 13.80
C SER A 270 35.01 -5.62 13.12
N LEU A 271 35.36 -5.57 11.84
CA LEU A 271 34.93 -4.47 10.98
C LEU A 271 33.49 -4.78 10.54
N ALA A 272 32.59 -3.87 10.90
CA ALA A 272 31.18 -3.96 10.61
C ALA A 272 30.93 -3.76 9.11
N ASN A 273 30.62 -4.84 8.40
CA ASN A 273 30.04 -4.76 7.05
C ASN A 273 28.51 -4.94 7.16
N ALA A 274 27.85 -4.00 7.82
CA ALA A 274 26.39 -3.92 7.87
C ALA A 274 25.81 -2.85 6.92
N ASP A 275 26.64 -1.99 6.33
CA ASP A 275 26.17 -0.85 5.53
C ASP A 275 25.99 -1.18 4.03
N GLU A 276 26.76 -2.10 3.46
CA GLU A 276 26.70 -2.38 2.00
C GLU A 276 25.45 -3.17 1.58
N ALA A 277 24.90 -4.03 2.44
CA ALA A 277 23.69 -4.79 2.12
C ALA A 277 22.41 -3.93 2.23
N THR A 278 22.43 -2.91 3.08
CA THR A 278 21.30 -1.99 3.30
C THR A 278 21.22 -0.96 2.17
N GLN A 279 22.37 -0.44 1.72
CA GLN A 279 22.43 0.52 0.61
C GLN A 279 22.03 -0.08 -0.75
N ALA A 280 22.31 -1.37 -0.99
CA ALA A 280 21.93 -2.03 -2.25
C ALA A 280 20.41 -2.29 -2.39
N LEU A 281 19.69 -2.43 -1.27
CA LEU A 281 18.23 -2.60 -1.24
C LEU A 281 17.49 -1.25 -1.38
N GLU A 282 18.05 -0.18 -0.82
CA GLU A 282 17.48 1.18 -0.93
C GLU A 282 17.69 1.80 -2.33
N SER A 283 18.82 1.54 -2.99
CA SER A 283 19.07 2.04 -4.35
C SER A 283 18.18 1.40 -5.42
N GLN A 284 17.65 0.20 -5.18
CA GLN A 284 16.78 -0.48 -6.15
C GLN A 284 15.32 0.02 -6.14
N GLN A 285 14.86 0.73 -5.10
CA GLN A 285 13.46 1.14 -4.96
C GLN A 285 13.05 2.39 -5.77
N GLN A 286 14.01 3.14 -6.32
CA GLN A 286 13.76 4.46 -6.92
C GLN A 286 13.50 4.44 -8.43
N ASP A 287 13.99 3.44 -9.15
CA ASP A 287 13.78 3.34 -10.61
C ASP A 287 12.40 2.77 -10.94
N PRO A 288 11.69 3.29 -11.98
CA PRO A 288 10.42 2.74 -12.42
C PRO A 288 10.54 1.28 -12.89
N ARG A 289 9.56 0.46 -12.50
CA ARG A 289 9.44 -0.97 -12.80
C ARG A 289 8.14 -1.23 -13.56
N GLU A 290 8.13 -2.24 -14.42
CA GLU A 290 6.89 -2.64 -15.09
C GLU A 290 5.86 -3.18 -14.09
N MET A 291 4.60 -2.80 -14.30
CA MET A 291 3.47 -3.41 -13.62
C MET A 291 3.22 -4.81 -14.17
N ASP A 292 2.91 -5.75 -13.29
CA ASP A 292 2.52 -7.11 -13.65
C ASP A 292 1.00 -7.11 -13.92
N ILE A 293 0.64 -6.90 -15.20
CA ILE A 293 -0.75 -6.86 -15.67
C ILE A 293 -1.15 -8.24 -16.21
N PRO A 294 -2.19 -8.90 -15.66
CA PRO A 294 -2.66 -10.20 -16.14
C PRO A 294 -3.04 -10.22 -17.62
N LEU A 295 -2.70 -11.33 -18.31
CA LEU A 295 -2.95 -11.51 -19.74
C LEU A 295 -4.43 -11.33 -20.13
N ASN A 296 -5.38 -11.76 -19.30
CA ASN A 296 -6.81 -11.61 -19.56
C ASN A 296 -7.24 -10.13 -19.68
N ILE A 297 -6.52 -9.22 -19.03
CA ILE A 297 -6.75 -7.78 -19.14
C ILE A 297 -6.11 -7.28 -20.44
N VAL A 298 -4.81 -7.53 -20.63
CA VAL A 298 -4.01 -7.04 -21.76
C VAL A 298 -4.54 -7.52 -23.12
N GLU A 299 -5.08 -8.75 -23.18
CA GLU A 299 -5.72 -9.30 -24.39
C GLU A 299 -7.07 -8.64 -24.70
N THR A 300 -7.75 -8.10 -23.69
CA THR A 300 -9.02 -7.38 -23.86
C THR A 300 -8.77 -5.94 -24.31
N PHE A 301 -7.91 -5.23 -23.59
CA PHE A 301 -7.41 -3.90 -23.94
C PHE A 301 -6.11 -3.61 -23.19
N LYS A 302 -5.33 -2.65 -23.67
CA LYS A 302 -4.11 -2.21 -22.97
C LYS A 302 -4.46 -1.00 -22.11
N PRO A 303 -4.58 -1.16 -20.78
CA PRO A 303 -4.88 -0.02 -19.92
C PRO A 303 -3.67 0.93 -19.88
N GLU A 304 -3.97 2.22 -19.92
CA GLU A 304 -3.04 3.34 -19.79
C GLU A 304 -3.31 3.98 -18.42
N MET A 305 -2.59 3.51 -17.39
CA MET A 305 -2.86 3.87 -16.00
C MET A 305 -2.59 5.36 -15.77
N SER A 306 -3.63 6.12 -15.44
CA SER A 306 -3.60 7.56 -15.24
C SER A 306 -3.68 7.94 -13.76
N GLY A 307 -4.48 7.23 -12.98
CA GLY A 307 -4.72 7.55 -11.58
C GLY A 307 -4.45 6.38 -10.64
N VAL A 308 -3.96 6.67 -9.43
CA VAL A 308 -3.73 5.68 -8.38
C VAL A 308 -4.07 6.25 -7.01
N VAL A 309 -4.68 5.44 -6.13
CA VAL A 309 -4.91 5.80 -4.73
C VAL A 309 -4.78 4.59 -3.83
N PHE A 310 -4.21 4.76 -2.64
CA PHE A 310 -4.17 3.68 -1.65
C PHE A 310 -5.47 3.63 -0.84
N VAL A 311 -6.08 2.46 -0.74
CA VAL A 311 -7.28 2.23 0.09
C VAL A 311 -6.88 1.44 1.33
N PRO A 312 -6.77 2.08 2.51
CA PRO A 312 -6.23 1.45 3.72
C PRO A 312 -6.99 0.20 4.16
N GLU A 313 -8.31 0.18 4.01
CA GLU A 313 -9.13 -0.97 4.41
C GLU A 313 -8.92 -2.19 3.51
N LEU A 314 -8.54 -1.98 2.25
CA LEU A 314 -8.21 -3.07 1.31
C LEU A 314 -6.73 -3.47 1.39
N LYS A 315 -5.88 -2.63 1.99
CA LYS A 315 -4.41 -2.75 1.94
C LYS A 315 -3.88 -2.86 0.50
N GLN A 316 -4.56 -2.18 -0.43
CA GLN A 316 -4.29 -2.23 -1.86
C GLN A 316 -4.41 -0.85 -2.48
N PHE A 317 -3.74 -0.68 -3.62
CA PHE A 317 -3.93 0.45 -4.51
C PHE A 317 -5.13 0.20 -5.42
N VAL A 318 -5.95 1.22 -5.60
CA VAL A 318 -6.97 1.28 -6.64
C VAL A 318 -6.40 2.12 -7.78
N LEU A 319 -6.45 1.59 -9.00
CA LEU A 319 -6.00 2.29 -10.21
C LEU A 319 -7.15 2.50 -11.18
N VAL A 320 -7.00 3.55 -11.97
CA VAL A 320 -7.84 3.88 -13.11
C VAL A 320 -6.99 4.10 -14.35
N SER A 321 -7.60 3.88 -15.51
CA SER A 321 -7.03 4.08 -16.83
C SER A 321 -7.66 5.30 -17.48
N ASP A 322 -6.97 6.00 -18.36
CA ASP A 322 -7.56 7.09 -19.15
C ASP A 322 -8.42 6.55 -20.31
N ASP A 323 -8.05 5.41 -20.88
CA ASP A 323 -8.73 4.73 -21.99
C ASP A 323 -9.40 3.42 -21.54
N TYR A 324 -10.71 3.32 -21.80
CA TYR A 324 -11.51 2.13 -21.52
C TYR A 324 -12.36 1.77 -22.75
N PRO A 325 -12.58 0.47 -23.01
CA PRO A 325 -13.54 0.02 -24.02
C PRO A 325 -14.92 0.65 -23.78
N ASP A 326 -15.48 1.25 -24.83
CA ASP A 326 -16.79 1.93 -24.81
C ASP A 326 -16.95 3.01 -23.74
N ASN A 327 -15.85 3.61 -23.24
CA ASN A 327 -15.86 4.57 -22.15
C ASN A 327 -16.57 4.04 -20.89
N ARG A 328 -16.38 2.75 -20.57
CA ARG A 328 -16.93 2.10 -19.37
C ARG A 328 -15.83 1.81 -18.37
N PRO A 329 -15.59 2.71 -17.41
CA PRO A 329 -14.49 2.54 -16.47
C PRO A 329 -14.68 1.35 -15.55
N VAL A 330 -13.57 0.65 -15.31
CA VAL A 330 -13.43 -0.37 -14.28
C VAL A 330 -12.27 -0.01 -13.37
N LEU A 331 -12.36 -0.38 -12.10
CA LEU A 331 -11.27 -0.17 -11.15
C LEU A 331 -10.36 -1.39 -11.14
N PHE A 332 -9.06 -1.15 -11.09
CA PHE A 332 -8.05 -2.18 -10.93
C PHE A 332 -7.53 -2.18 -9.50
N LEU A 333 -7.19 -3.35 -8.98
CA LEU A 333 -6.52 -3.49 -7.69
C LEU A 333 -5.07 -3.87 -7.92
N MET A 334 -4.15 -3.22 -7.21
CA MET A 334 -2.73 -3.53 -7.26
C MET A 334 -2.15 -3.66 -5.85
N ASN A 335 -1.29 -4.65 -5.65
CA ASN A 335 -0.54 -4.79 -4.41
C ASN A 335 0.69 -3.86 -4.36
N GLU A 336 1.41 -3.86 -3.24
CA GLU A 336 2.62 -3.04 -3.05
C GLU A 336 3.78 -3.44 -3.98
N GLN A 337 3.70 -4.59 -4.65
CA GLN A 337 4.71 -5.12 -5.57
C GLN A 337 4.39 -4.80 -7.04
N GLY A 338 3.36 -3.99 -7.30
CA GLY A 338 2.99 -3.60 -8.66
C GLY A 338 2.23 -4.66 -9.44
N GLN A 339 1.66 -5.66 -8.76
CA GLN A 339 0.91 -6.73 -9.40
C GLN A 339 -0.58 -6.42 -9.40
N ILE A 340 -1.17 -6.42 -10.59
CA ILE A 340 -2.58 -6.11 -10.80
C ILE A 340 -3.41 -7.39 -10.66
N GLN A 341 -4.50 -7.32 -9.92
CA GLN A 341 -5.44 -8.42 -9.78
C GLN A 341 -6.15 -8.69 -11.12
N PRO A 342 -6.36 -9.96 -11.50
CA PRO A 342 -7.03 -10.30 -12.76
C PRO A 342 -8.51 -9.91 -12.78
N HIS A 343 -9.11 -9.73 -11.60
CA HIS A 343 -10.50 -9.32 -11.46
C HIS A 343 -10.65 -7.80 -11.57
N GLN A 344 -11.39 -7.36 -12.58
CA GLN A 344 -11.74 -5.95 -12.79
C GLN A 344 -13.01 -5.60 -12.01
N ILE A 345 -12.96 -4.53 -11.23
CA ILE A 345 -14.09 -4.12 -10.40
C ILE A 345 -14.99 -3.17 -11.19
N GLN A 346 -16.23 -3.60 -11.38
CA GLN A 346 -17.26 -2.79 -12.02
C GLN A 346 -17.85 -1.76 -11.05
N VAL A 347 -18.09 -0.54 -11.52
CA VAL A 347 -18.78 0.50 -10.75
C VAL A 347 -20.24 0.55 -11.16
N SER A 348 -21.13 0.16 -10.26
CA SER A 348 -22.57 0.13 -10.53
C SER A 348 -23.12 1.54 -10.71
N GLY A 349 -23.82 1.78 -11.83
CA GLY A 349 -24.44 3.07 -12.13
C GLY A 349 -23.47 4.17 -12.60
N LEU A 350 -22.21 3.83 -12.91
CA LEU A 350 -21.27 4.79 -13.48
C LEU A 350 -21.69 5.18 -14.90
N PRO A 351 -21.86 6.48 -15.20
CA PRO A 351 -22.07 6.92 -16.57
C PRO A 351 -20.84 6.62 -17.43
N ALA A 352 -20.99 6.74 -18.74
CA ALA A 352 -19.84 6.67 -19.63
C ALA A 352 -18.87 7.81 -19.29
N MET A 353 -17.62 7.47 -19.01
CA MET A 353 -16.54 8.43 -18.72
C MET A 353 -15.34 8.09 -19.59
N ALA A 354 -14.69 9.12 -20.11
CA ALA A 354 -13.49 9.00 -20.92
C ALA A 354 -12.42 9.93 -20.36
N ASP A 355 -11.15 9.61 -20.61
CA ASP A 355 -10.01 10.48 -20.28
C ASP A 355 -10.01 10.80 -18.78
N ILE A 356 -10.11 9.74 -17.97
CA ILE A 356 -10.06 9.83 -16.51
C ILE A 356 -8.62 10.11 -16.13
N GLU A 357 -8.38 11.25 -15.50
CA GLU A 357 -7.02 11.71 -15.18
C GLU A 357 -6.65 11.44 -13.72
N SER A 358 -7.63 11.49 -12.81
CA SER A 358 -7.33 11.35 -11.38
C SER A 358 -8.39 10.63 -10.58
N VAL A 359 -7.92 10.03 -9.48
CA VAL A 359 -8.71 9.32 -8.49
C VAL A 359 -8.29 9.75 -7.09
N SER A 360 -9.26 9.99 -6.21
CA SER A 360 -8.98 10.25 -4.79
C SER A 360 -9.95 9.48 -3.88
N VAL A 361 -9.60 9.37 -2.60
CA VAL A 361 -10.41 8.67 -1.61
C VAL A 361 -10.59 9.52 -0.36
N GLN A 362 -11.81 9.59 0.16
CA GLN A 362 -12.12 10.15 1.46
C GLN A 362 -13.18 9.30 2.16
N GLY A 363 -12.83 8.70 3.29
CA GLY A 363 -13.73 7.81 4.03
C GLY A 363 -14.13 6.59 3.20
N GLN A 364 -15.45 6.41 2.99
CA GLN A 364 -15.99 5.33 2.14
C GLN A 364 -16.29 5.80 0.71
N HIS A 365 -15.82 6.97 0.31
CA HIS A 365 -16.06 7.52 -1.02
C HIS A 365 -14.78 7.54 -1.83
N LEU A 366 -14.89 7.06 -3.06
CA LEU A 366 -13.90 7.23 -4.12
C LEU A 366 -14.42 8.32 -5.07
N TYR A 367 -13.54 9.15 -5.59
CA TYR A 367 -13.88 10.23 -6.50
C TYR A 367 -13.07 10.08 -7.78
N LEU A 368 -13.75 10.15 -8.93
CA LEU A 368 -13.13 10.09 -10.25
C LEU A 368 -13.34 11.41 -10.97
N LEU A 369 -12.30 11.88 -11.65
CA LEU A 369 -12.34 13.09 -12.43
C LEU A 369 -11.80 12.84 -13.84
N SER A 370 -12.59 13.16 -14.85
CA SER A 370 -12.12 13.28 -16.24
C SER A 370 -11.34 14.58 -16.44
N SER A 371 -10.54 14.67 -17.51
CA SER A 371 -9.68 15.82 -17.82
C SER A 371 -10.37 17.18 -17.88
N LEU A 372 -11.71 17.19 -17.98
CA LEU A 372 -12.51 18.38 -18.21
C LEU A 372 -12.09 19.12 -19.47
N SER A 373 -11.44 18.45 -20.44
CA SER A 373 -10.89 19.10 -21.63
C SER A 373 -11.65 18.74 -22.91
N ALA A 374 -11.39 19.50 -23.97
CA ALA A 374 -11.91 19.19 -25.31
C ALA A 374 -11.06 18.09 -25.96
N THR A 375 -11.67 17.29 -26.83
CA THR A 375 -10.91 16.31 -27.62
C THR A 375 -9.85 16.99 -28.50
N LYS A 376 -8.87 16.23 -29.03
CA LYS A 376 -7.85 16.72 -29.99
C LYS A 376 -8.43 17.45 -31.23
N LYS A 377 -9.71 17.23 -31.55
CA LYS A 377 -10.47 17.89 -32.63
C LYS A 377 -11.24 19.14 -32.18
N GLY A 378 -11.09 19.56 -30.92
CA GLY A 378 -11.78 20.72 -30.32
C GLY A 378 -13.24 20.46 -29.93
N LYS A 379 -13.73 19.22 -30.00
CA LYS A 379 -15.11 18.89 -29.59
C LYS A 379 -15.18 18.64 -28.08
N LEU A 380 -16.09 19.33 -27.41
CA LEU A 380 -16.49 19.04 -26.03
C LEU A 380 -17.43 17.83 -26.03
N LYS A 381 -17.05 16.80 -25.27
CA LYS A 381 -17.79 15.55 -25.10
C LYS A 381 -18.20 15.44 -23.65
N GLU A 382 -19.47 15.10 -23.39
CA GLU A 382 -20.02 14.99 -22.03
C GLU A 382 -19.23 13.99 -21.19
N GLU A 383 -18.78 12.88 -21.80
CA GLU A 383 -18.04 11.82 -21.10
C GLU A 383 -16.67 12.26 -20.56
N ARG A 384 -16.11 13.39 -21.04
CA ARG A 384 -14.84 13.96 -20.57
C ARG A 384 -15.01 15.07 -19.52
N GLN A 385 -16.25 15.42 -19.15
CA GLN A 385 -16.52 16.54 -18.24
C GLN A 385 -16.98 16.10 -16.85
N ILE A 386 -16.93 14.79 -16.58
CA ILE A 386 -17.60 14.19 -15.43
C ILE A 386 -16.69 14.21 -14.21
N PHE A 387 -17.27 14.65 -13.10
CA PHE A 387 -16.78 14.38 -11.75
C PHE A 387 -17.78 13.45 -11.05
N ALA A 388 -17.32 12.29 -10.60
CA ALA A 388 -18.17 11.25 -10.02
C ALA A 388 -17.79 10.96 -8.57
N GLN A 389 -18.79 10.87 -7.70
CA GLN A 389 -18.68 10.40 -6.33
C GLN A 389 -19.22 8.97 -6.24
N ILE A 390 -18.36 8.06 -5.81
CA ILE A 390 -18.61 6.62 -5.79
C ILE A 390 -18.59 6.16 -4.34
N LYS A 391 -19.70 5.62 -3.85
CA LYS A 391 -19.77 4.97 -2.55
C LYS A 391 -19.18 3.57 -2.64
N ARG A 392 -18.26 3.27 -1.73
CA ARG A 392 -17.61 1.97 -1.58
C ARG A 392 -18.22 1.20 -0.41
N SER A 393 -18.43 -0.09 -0.62
CA SER A 393 -18.79 -1.07 0.41
C SER A 393 -17.97 -2.34 0.18
N GLY A 394 -16.74 -2.38 0.69
CA GLY A 394 -15.76 -3.43 0.35
C GLY A 394 -15.21 -3.23 -1.07
N LEU A 395 -15.32 -4.22 -1.95
CA LEU A 395 -15.07 -4.11 -3.40
C LEU A 395 -16.34 -3.85 -4.22
N ARG A 396 -17.50 -3.65 -3.58
CA ARG A 396 -18.69 -3.15 -4.28
C ARG A 396 -18.61 -1.63 -4.36
N TYR A 397 -18.67 -1.11 -5.57
CA TYR A 397 -18.66 0.32 -5.85
C TYR A 397 -19.95 0.71 -6.57
N SER A 398 -20.60 1.76 -6.10
CA SER A 398 -21.81 2.30 -6.70
C SER A 398 -21.75 3.81 -6.76
N VAL A 399 -22.14 4.40 -7.88
CA VAL A 399 -22.25 5.86 -7.99
C VAL A 399 -23.32 6.36 -7.04
N GLU A 400 -22.95 7.36 -6.25
CA GLU A 400 -23.88 8.12 -5.40
C GLU A 400 -24.30 9.39 -6.11
N ASN A 401 -23.33 10.15 -6.65
CA ASN A 401 -23.56 11.38 -7.40
C ASN A 401 -22.59 11.52 -8.57
N HIS A 402 -22.97 12.26 -9.60
CA HIS A 402 -22.05 12.70 -10.67
C HIS A 402 -22.53 14.04 -11.26
N VAL A 403 -21.61 14.79 -11.85
CA VAL A 403 -21.90 16.12 -12.42
C VAL A 403 -20.96 16.47 -13.58
N ASP A 404 -21.44 17.27 -14.54
CA ASP A 404 -20.58 18.00 -15.47
C ASP A 404 -19.90 19.15 -14.72
N LEU A 405 -18.68 18.90 -14.29
CA LEU A 405 -17.91 19.83 -13.45
C LEU A 405 -17.37 21.00 -14.27
N ARG A 406 -16.99 20.78 -15.54
CA ARG A 406 -16.46 21.86 -16.40
C ARG A 406 -17.47 23.00 -16.53
N LYS A 407 -18.73 22.66 -16.80
CA LYS A 407 -19.79 23.67 -17.02
C LYS A 407 -20.02 24.56 -15.80
N THR A 408 -20.01 23.97 -14.60
CA THR A 408 -20.22 24.70 -13.34
C THR A 408 -19.00 25.53 -12.97
N LEU A 409 -17.78 24.98 -13.13
CA LEU A 409 -16.52 25.68 -12.90
C LEU A 409 -16.35 26.90 -13.83
N LEU A 410 -16.51 26.74 -15.13
CA LEU A 410 -16.31 27.84 -16.08
C LEU A 410 -17.30 28.99 -15.85
N ARG A 411 -18.54 28.69 -15.43
CA ARG A 411 -19.50 29.72 -15.03
C ARG A 411 -19.01 30.48 -13.79
N ALA A 412 -18.52 29.77 -12.78
CA ALA A 412 -17.99 30.39 -11.57
C ALA A 412 -16.73 31.23 -11.84
N LEU A 413 -15.83 30.75 -12.71
CA LEU A 413 -14.61 31.48 -13.10
C LEU A 413 -14.92 32.74 -13.91
N LYS A 414 -15.91 32.69 -14.81
CA LYS A 414 -16.37 33.86 -15.58
C LYS A 414 -16.82 35.00 -14.67
N ASP A 415 -17.56 34.67 -13.62
CA ASP A 415 -18.18 35.63 -12.70
C ASP A 415 -17.27 35.95 -11.48
N SER A 416 -16.04 35.42 -11.48
CA SER A 416 -15.08 35.63 -10.39
C SER A 416 -14.56 37.07 -10.34
N GLN A 417 -14.33 37.55 -9.11
CA GLN A 417 -13.68 38.84 -8.87
C GLN A 417 -12.15 38.73 -8.77
N ASP A 418 -11.62 37.50 -8.71
CA ASP A 418 -10.17 37.26 -8.68
C ASP A 418 -9.57 37.44 -10.09
N PRO A 419 -8.60 38.35 -10.28
CA PRO A 419 -7.99 38.61 -11.59
C PRO A 419 -7.30 37.37 -12.21
N VAL A 420 -6.72 36.49 -11.39
CA VAL A 420 -6.05 35.27 -11.85
C VAL A 420 -7.09 34.29 -12.35
N LEU A 421 -8.14 34.04 -11.58
CA LEU A 421 -9.23 33.13 -11.97
C LEU A 421 -9.96 33.61 -13.22
N LYS A 422 -10.15 34.92 -13.37
CA LYS A 422 -10.71 35.51 -14.58
C LYS A 422 -9.77 35.33 -15.78
N SER A 423 -8.46 35.46 -15.58
CA SER A 423 -7.46 35.21 -16.62
C SER A 423 -7.45 33.75 -17.09
N VAL A 424 -7.69 32.80 -16.17
CA VAL A 424 -7.90 31.37 -16.52
C VAL A 424 -9.11 31.22 -17.44
N TYR A 425 -10.25 31.82 -17.11
CA TYR A 425 -11.43 31.79 -17.99
C TYR A 425 -11.18 32.44 -19.36
N GLU A 426 -10.54 33.61 -19.39
CA GLU A 426 -10.24 34.32 -20.64
C GLU A 426 -9.23 33.58 -21.53
N ALA A 427 -8.29 32.83 -20.94
CA ALA A 427 -7.33 32.01 -21.67
C ALA A 427 -8.00 30.79 -22.32
N ASP A 428 -8.96 30.14 -21.65
CA ASP A 428 -9.77 29.05 -22.23
C ASP A 428 -10.51 29.48 -23.50
N LEU A 429 -11.02 30.73 -23.54
CA LEU A 429 -11.71 31.28 -24.72
C LEU A 429 -10.77 31.48 -25.93
N LYS A 430 -9.47 31.68 -25.70
CA LYS A 430 -8.50 32.04 -26.76
C LYS A 430 -7.84 30.84 -27.42
N VAL A 431 -7.77 29.68 -26.75
CA VAL A 431 -6.94 28.55 -27.21
C VAL A 431 -7.77 27.29 -27.39
N ALA A 432 -8.16 26.99 -28.63
CA ALA A 432 -8.96 25.81 -28.97
C ALA A 432 -8.25 24.45 -28.77
N LYS A 433 -6.92 24.43 -28.57
CA LYS A 433 -6.10 23.21 -28.42
C LYS A 433 -5.42 23.03 -27.06
N GLU A 434 -5.37 24.08 -26.22
CA GLU A 434 -4.83 24.08 -24.86
C GLU A 434 -5.82 24.83 -23.95
N GLY A 435 -7.08 24.41 -24.04
CA GLY A 435 -8.15 24.96 -23.22
C GLY A 435 -8.03 24.55 -21.76
N PHE A 436 -9.09 24.78 -21.01
CA PHE A 436 -9.22 24.34 -19.63
C PHE A 436 -9.09 22.81 -19.55
N GLU A 437 -8.12 22.36 -18.76
CA GLU A 437 -7.73 20.96 -18.60
C GLU A 437 -7.20 20.75 -17.17
N VAL A 438 -7.78 19.78 -16.48
CA VAL A 438 -7.44 19.37 -15.13
C VAL A 438 -6.84 17.98 -15.21
N GLU A 439 -5.75 17.72 -14.49
CA GLU A 439 -5.15 16.39 -14.46
C GLU A 439 -5.28 15.76 -13.08
N GLY A 440 -4.95 16.51 -12.02
CA GLY A 440 -5.03 16.03 -10.65
C GLY A 440 -6.20 16.61 -9.87
N HIS A 441 -6.71 15.83 -8.93
CA HIS A 441 -7.59 16.35 -7.89
C HIS A 441 -7.28 15.75 -6.52
N ALA A 442 -7.55 16.54 -5.49
CA ALA A 442 -7.49 16.08 -4.11
C ALA A 442 -8.71 16.58 -3.34
N ILE A 443 -9.17 15.79 -2.37
CA ILE A 443 -10.26 16.15 -1.48
C ILE A 443 -9.73 16.19 -0.06
N ASP A 444 -10.09 17.25 0.66
CA ASP A 444 -9.78 17.40 2.08
C ASP A 444 -10.99 18.00 2.79
N ASP A 445 -11.65 17.16 3.59
CA ASP A 445 -12.93 17.43 4.25
C ASP A 445 -14.03 17.84 3.25
N LYS A 446 -14.31 19.14 3.16
CA LYS A 446 -15.36 19.71 2.28
C LYS A 446 -14.81 20.43 1.07
N ASP A 447 -13.50 20.44 0.91
CA ASP A 447 -12.83 21.21 -0.12
C ASP A 447 -12.29 20.28 -1.21
N LEU A 448 -12.56 20.63 -2.47
CA LEU A 448 -12.01 19.99 -3.66
C LEU A 448 -10.90 20.86 -4.23
N TYR A 449 -9.74 20.26 -4.49
CA TYR A 449 -8.58 20.90 -5.08
C TYR A 449 -8.34 20.35 -6.48
N LEU A 450 -8.03 21.22 -7.44
CA LEU A 450 -7.86 20.85 -8.85
C LEU A 450 -6.53 21.41 -9.36
N SER A 451 -5.63 20.56 -9.86
CA SER A 451 -4.41 21.00 -10.53
C SER A 451 -4.66 21.22 -12.02
N LEU A 452 -4.34 22.42 -12.50
CA LEU A 452 -4.52 22.77 -13.90
C LEU A 452 -3.27 22.41 -14.71
N LYS A 453 -3.46 21.68 -15.81
CA LYS A 453 -2.48 21.58 -16.89
C LYS A 453 -2.71 22.64 -17.96
N GLY A 454 -3.97 23.02 -18.15
CA GLY A 454 -4.38 24.09 -19.04
C GLY A 454 -5.53 24.90 -18.44
N PRO A 455 -5.62 26.21 -18.74
CA PRO A 455 -4.71 26.99 -19.56
C PRO A 455 -3.43 27.40 -18.80
N VAL A 456 -2.29 27.38 -19.51
CA VAL A 456 -1.00 27.84 -18.98
C VAL A 456 -0.89 29.35 -19.15
N LEU A 457 -0.94 30.11 -18.04
CA LEU A 457 -0.85 31.58 -18.09
C LEU A 457 0.58 32.09 -18.27
N ARG A 458 1.57 31.38 -17.69
CA ARG A 458 3.01 31.64 -17.83
C ARG A 458 3.77 30.32 -17.93
N ARG A 459 4.89 30.30 -18.67
CA ARG A 459 5.75 29.10 -18.80
C ARG A 459 6.14 28.57 -17.41
N ASN A 460 5.93 27.28 -17.17
CA ASN A 460 6.21 26.56 -15.92
C ASN A 460 5.36 26.98 -14.69
N GLU A 461 4.33 27.79 -14.89
CA GLU A 461 3.42 28.14 -13.81
C GLU A 461 2.45 27.00 -13.53
N GLY A 462 2.43 26.55 -12.27
CA GLY A 462 1.41 25.65 -11.75
C GLY A 462 0.33 26.43 -11.01
N LEU A 463 -0.93 26.04 -11.24
CA LEU A 463 -2.10 26.60 -10.57
C LEU A 463 -2.91 25.47 -9.92
N ILE A 464 -3.29 25.69 -8.67
CA ILE A 464 -4.23 24.82 -7.95
C ILE A 464 -5.46 25.65 -7.59
N LEU A 465 -6.61 25.23 -8.09
CA LEU A 465 -7.90 25.80 -7.71
C LEU A 465 -8.43 25.10 -6.46
N LYS A 466 -9.16 25.84 -5.62
CA LYS A 466 -9.94 25.31 -4.51
C LYS A 466 -11.41 25.59 -4.75
N VAL A 467 -12.23 24.56 -4.61
CA VAL A 467 -13.70 24.62 -4.58
C VAL A 467 -14.15 24.28 -3.17
N SER A 468 -14.61 25.28 -2.41
CA SER A 468 -15.08 25.07 -1.05
C SER A 468 -16.51 24.54 -1.01
N ASP A 469 -16.77 23.61 -0.10
CA ASP A 469 -18.07 22.94 0.06
C ASP A 469 -18.53 22.30 -1.26
N PHE A 470 -17.68 21.45 -1.83
CA PHE A 470 -17.89 20.88 -3.17
C PHE A 470 -19.13 19.97 -3.26
N ALA A 471 -19.69 19.53 -2.14
CA ALA A 471 -20.92 18.73 -2.11
C ALA A 471 -22.08 19.43 -2.85
N SER A 472 -22.17 20.77 -2.76
CA SER A 472 -23.21 21.55 -3.46
C SER A 472 -23.10 21.49 -4.98
N VAL A 473 -21.94 21.11 -5.51
CA VAL A 473 -21.71 21.01 -6.96
C VAL A 473 -22.58 19.90 -7.56
N PHE A 474 -22.82 18.80 -6.82
CA PHE A 474 -23.69 17.71 -7.27
C PHE A 474 -25.16 18.14 -7.39
N ASP A 475 -25.59 19.14 -6.62
CA ASP A 475 -26.92 19.74 -6.72
C ASP A 475 -27.04 20.77 -7.86
N GLY A 476 -26.02 20.87 -8.72
CA GLY A 476 -26.00 21.77 -9.88
C GLY A 476 -25.66 23.23 -9.54
N GLY A 477 -25.21 23.52 -8.31
CA GLY A 477 -24.91 24.85 -7.82
C GLY A 477 -23.44 25.03 -7.42
N LEU A 478 -22.73 25.90 -8.14
CA LEU A 478 -21.41 26.40 -7.73
C LEU A 478 -21.42 27.93 -7.77
N LYS A 479 -21.23 28.57 -6.62
CA LYS A 479 -21.16 30.03 -6.51
C LYS A 479 -19.74 30.51 -6.83
N PRO A 480 -19.56 31.68 -7.47
CA PRO A 480 -18.23 32.23 -7.76
C PRO A 480 -17.33 32.35 -6.53
N ALA A 481 -17.89 32.71 -5.37
CA ALA A 481 -17.16 32.84 -4.11
C ALA A 481 -16.62 31.50 -3.55
N GLN A 482 -17.12 30.35 -4.02
CA GLN A 482 -16.62 29.03 -3.61
C GLN A 482 -15.32 28.66 -4.34
N VAL A 483 -15.04 29.30 -5.49
CA VAL A 483 -13.85 29.03 -6.29
C VAL A 483 -12.77 30.04 -5.97
N THR A 484 -11.66 29.56 -5.42
CA THR A 484 -10.51 30.39 -5.01
C THR A 484 -9.21 29.81 -5.53
N LEU A 485 -8.16 30.62 -5.58
CA LEU A 485 -6.82 30.14 -5.89
C LEU A 485 -6.17 29.57 -4.62
N ALA A 486 -5.88 28.27 -4.62
CA ALA A 486 -5.28 27.58 -3.48
C ALA A 486 -3.76 27.77 -3.45
N ALA A 487 -3.12 27.63 -4.61
CA ALA A 487 -1.68 27.77 -4.76
C ALA A 487 -1.33 28.22 -6.17
N ARG A 488 -0.22 28.96 -6.27
CA ARG A 488 0.38 29.43 -7.52
C ARG A 488 1.89 29.42 -7.34
N PHE A 489 2.58 28.73 -8.23
CA PHE A 489 4.02 28.48 -8.09
C PHE A 489 4.69 28.27 -9.44
N ASP A 490 6.01 28.36 -9.47
CA ASP A 490 6.82 28.16 -10.67
C ASP A 490 7.64 26.87 -10.54
N LEU A 491 7.42 25.91 -11.45
CA LEU A 491 8.15 24.64 -11.50
C LEU A 491 9.51 24.84 -12.20
N LYS A 492 10.61 24.48 -11.54
CA LYS A 492 11.95 24.60 -12.16
C LYS A 492 12.88 23.49 -11.71
N LEU A 493 13.41 22.72 -12.67
CA LEU A 493 14.45 21.75 -12.41
C LEU A 493 15.79 22.45 -12.16
N PRO A 494 16.63 21.98 -11.21
CA PRO A 494 17.92 22.60 -10.89
C PRO A 494 18.92 22.58 -12.06
N HIS A 495 18.84 21.57 -12.92
CA HIS A 495 19.89 21.26 -13.91
C HIS A 495 19.41 21.35 -15.36
N GLN A 496 18.14 21.69 -15.61
CA GLN A 496 17.56 21.72 -16.95
C GLN A 496 16.51 22.84 -17.09
N ASP A 497 16.59 23.63 -18.16
CA ASP A 497 15.51 24.54 -18.56
C ASP A 497 14.56 23.82 -19.52
N VAL A 498 13.52 23.21 -18.97
CA VAL A 498 12.48 22.51 -19.72
C VAL A 498 11.11 22.99 -19.27
N GLU A 499 10.16 22.97 -20.20
CA GLU A 499 8.78 23.27 -19.87
C GLU A 499 8.16 22.09 -19.10
N MET A 500 7.48 22.37 -17.99
CA MET A 500 6.84 21.35 -17.16
C MET A 500 5.36 21.63 -17.01
N VAL A 501 4.59 20.54 -16.97
CA VAL A 501 3.15 20.56 -16.73
C VAL A 501 2.81 19.68 -15.54
N LEU A 502 1.80 20.10 -14.77
CA LEU A 502 1.23 19.27 -13.71
C LEU A 502 0.45 18.10 -14.32
N THR A 503 0.57 16.95 -13.68
CA THR A 503 -0.10 15.71 -14.10
C THR A 503 -0.89 15.08 -12.95
N ASP A 504 -0.52 15.33 -11.68
CA ASP A 504 -1.34 14.89 -10.55
C ASP A 504 -1.13 15.75 -9.29
N LEU A 505 -2.02 15.56 -8.31
CA LEU A 505 -2.08 16.30 -7.06
C LEU A 505 -2.54 15.40 -5.90
N ILE A 506 -1.75 15.34 -4.83
CA ILE A 506 -2.19 14.86 -3.51
C ILE A 506 -2.13 16.02 -2.51
N LYS A 507 -3.12 16.08 -1.60
CA LYS A 507 -3.07 16.98 -0.44
C LYS A 507 -2.84 16.20 0.85
N GLN A 508 -1.91 16.68 1.69
CA GLN A 508 -1.59 16.09 3.00
C GLN A 508 -1.30 17.22 3.99
N GLY A 509 -2.20 17.41 4.96
CA GLY A 509 -2.12 18.53 5.88
C GLY A 509 -2.06 19.86 5.13
N ASP A 510 -1.09 20.71 5.43
CA ASP A 510 -0.91 22.03 4.79
C ASP A 510 -0.03 22.00 3.51
N ALA A 511 0.34 20.81 3.05
CA ALA A 511 1.19 20.62 1.88
C ALA A 511 0.44 19.92 0.73
N PHE A 512 0.80 20.32 -0.49
CA PHE A 512 0.47 19.61 -1.71
C PHE A 512 1.71 18.88 -2.23
N TYR A 513 1.50 17.64 -2.64
CA TYR A 513 2.48 16.83 -3.36
C TYR A 513 2.05 16.75 -4.82
N LEU A 514 2.95 17.06 -5.72
CA LEU A 514 2.63 17.29 -7.13
C LEU A 514 3.43 16.33 -8.00
N ALA A 515 2.77 15.76 -9.00
CA ALA A 515 3.45 15.16 -10.14
C ALA A 515 3.54 16.18 -11.27
N SER A 516 4.65 16.13 -11.99
CA SER A 516 4.81 16.87 -13.24
C SER A 516 5.56 16.04 -14.27
N SER A 517 5.25 16.29 -15.54
CA SER A 517 5.94 15.72 -16.69
C SER A 517 6.57 16.82 -17.55
N CYS A 518 7.75 16.55 -18.11
CA CYS A 518 8.45 17.48 -18.98
C CYS A 518 7.86 17.47 -20.40
N ARG A 519 7.55 18.64 -20.95
CA ARG A 519 7.19 18.77 -22.37
C ARG A 519 8.45 18.66 -23.25
N GLY A 520 8.47 17.66 -24.11
CA GLY A 520 9.53 17.47 -25.12
C GLY A 520 10.84 16.87 -24.61
N ALA A 521 10.91 16.45 -23.34
CA ALA A 521 12.06 15.75 -22.76
C ALA A 521 11.61 14.52 -21.96
N SER A 522 12.51 13.54 -21.79
CA SER A 522 12.26 12.34 -20.99
C SER A 522 12.53 12.59 -19.50
N CYS A 523 11.75 13.47 -18.88
CA CYS A 523 11.81 13.71 -17.45
C CYS A 523 10.43 13.91 -16.83
N SER A 524 10.35 13.60 -15.55
CA SER A 524 9.20 13.84 -14.67
C SER A 524 9.72 14.11 -13.26
N ALA A 525 8.91 14.72 -12.42
CA ALA A 525 9.35 15.09 -11.08
C ALA A 525 8.19 15.08 -10.07
N ILE A 526 8.57 14.84 -8.81
CA ILE A 526 7.70 14.94 -7.65
C ILE A 526 8.11 16.17 -6.86
N TRP A 527 7.12 17.00 -6.52
CA TRP A 527 7.33 18.25 -5.80
C TRP A 527 6.51 18.29 -4.52
N LYS A 528 6.93 19.15 -3.60
CA LYS A 528 6.16 19.55 -2.42
C LYS A 528 5.99 21.06 -2.42
N VAL A 529 4.77 21.53 -2.24
CA VAL A 529 4.48 22.95 -2.03
C VAL A 529 3.64 23.11 -0.78
N THR A 530 4.09 23.96 0.14
CA THR A 530 3.33 24.33 1.34
C THR A 530 2.55 25.61 1.08
N ALA A 531 1.44 25.82 1.76
CA ALA A 531 0.64 27.03 1.63
C ALA A 531 1.51 28.31 1.74
N GLY A 532 1.33 29.24 0.79
CA GLY A 532 2.06 30.51 0.72
C GLY A 532 3.44 30.43 0.05
N GLN A 533 3.95 29.24 -0.30
CA GLN A 533 5.19 29.10 -1.08
C GLN A 533 4.91 29.23 -2.58
N THR A 534 5.76 30.00 -3.26
CA THR A 534 5.71 30.16 -4.74
C THR A 534 6.77 29.31 -5.46
N ALA A 535 7.71 28.74 -4.72
CA ALA A 535 8.76 27.86 -5.22
C ALA A 535 8.62 26.47 -4.58
N PRO A 536 8.18 25.44 -5.32
CA PRO A 536 8.04 24.09 -4.80
C PRO A 536 9.40 23.45 -4.50
N GLU A 537 9.46 22.62 -3.47
CA GLU A 537 10.60 21.78 -3.13
C GLU A 537 10.62 20.55 -4.06
N LEU A 538 11.71 20.34 -4.80
CA LEU A 538 11.91 19.13 -5.59
C LEU A 538 12.23 17.95 -4.66
N LEU A 539 11.36 16.95 -4.63
CA LEU A 539 11.55 15.74 -3.82
C LEU A 539 12.30 14.66 -4.60
N HIS A 540 11.91 14.45 -5.86
CA HIS A 540 12.51 13.42 -6.70
C HIS A 540 12.37 13.77 -8.19
N GLU A 541 13.37 13.39 -8.99
CA GLU A 541 13.38 13.57 -10.44
C GLU A 541 13.60 12.20 -11.09
N PHE A 542 12.75 11.87 -12.07
CA PHE A 542 12.84 10.66 -12.87
C PHE A 542 13.36 10.98 -14.27
N ARG A 543 14.19 10.09 -14.82
CA ARG A 543 14.62 10.12 -16.23
C ARG A 543 13.61 9.45 -17.17
N MET A 544 12.33 9.70 -16.90
CA MET A 544 11.18 9.12 -17.57
C MET A 544 10.08 10.17 -17.65
N ARG A 545 9.38 10.25 -18.79
CA ARG A 545 8.21 11.13 -18.98
C ARG A 545 6.93 10.42 -18.54
N HIS A 546 5.82 11.15 -18.53
CA HIS A 546 4.48 10.60 -18.27
C HIS A 546 4.32 10.01 -16.87
N LEU A 547 4.82 10.72 -15.85
CA LEU A 547 4.37 10.48 -14.48
C LEU A 547 2.92 10.98 -14.38
N GLU A 548 1.95 10.07 -14.42
CA GLU A 548 0.52 10.43 -14.49
C GLU A 548 -0.17 10.40 -13.14
N GLY A 549 0.23 9.51 -12.22
CA GLY A 549 -0.47 9.34 -10.93
C GLY A 549 0.45 9.24 -9.71
N LEU A 550 -0.01 9.75 -8.57
CA LEU A 550 0.64 9.62 -7.27
C LEU A 550 -0.31 9.02 -6.23
N ALA A 551 0.21 8.14 -5.38
CA ALA A 551 -0.46 7.68 -4.18
C ALA A 551 0.49 7.68 -2.98
N LEU A 552 0.03 8.16 -1.82
CA LEU A 552 0.80 8.07 -0.58
C LEU A 552 0.33 6.88 0.25
N HIS A 553 1.27 6.02 0.65
CA HIS A 553 0.98 4.94 1.58
C HIS A 553 0.88 5.50 3.02
N PRO A 554 -0.22 5.25 3.77
CA PRO A 554 -0.51 5.91 5.05
C PRO A 554 0.48 5.58 6.17
N HIS A 555 1.03 4.36 6.20
CA HIS A 555 1.91 3.92 7.29
C HIS A 555 3.41 4.06 6.99
N THR A 556 3.84 3.72 5.77
CA THR A 556 5.26 3.72 5.39
C THR A 556 5.77 5.09 4.93
N ARG A 557 4.88 6.06 4.65
CA ARG A 557 5.21 7.35 4.01
C ARG A 557 5.96 7.20 2.68
N GLN A 558 5.76 6.07 2.01
CA GLN A 558 6.25 5.85 0.65
C GLN A 558 5.24 6.39 -0.35
N MET A 559 5.74 7.09 -1.35
CA MET A 559 4.96 7.58 -2.47
C MET A 559 5.08 6.61 -3.64
N PHE A 560 3.95 6.11 -4.10
CA PHE A 560 3.84 5.31 -5.31
C PHE A 560 3.56 6.26 -6.46
N ALA A 561 4.38 6.15 -7.50
CA ALA A 561 4.32 6.94 -8.71
C ALA A 561 3.96 6.01 -9.87
N VAL A 562 2.93 6.35 -10.65
CA VAL A 562 2.46 5.59 -11.80
C VAL A 562 2.80 6.34 -13.08
N PHE A 563 3.35 5.60 -14.04
CA PHE A 563 3.75 6.12 -15.32
C PHE A 563 2.94 5.48 -16.45
N ASP A 564 2.44 6.31 -17.35
CA ASP A 564 1.97 5.83 -18.63
C ASP A 564 3.16 5.59 -19.57
N SER A 565 3.16 4.42 -20.22
CA SER A 565 4.03 4.17 -21.34
C SER A 565 3.28 3.40 -22.42
N LYS A 566 3.50 3.80 -23.67
CA LYS A 566 2.89 3.23 -24.88
C LYS A 566 3.02 1.70 -25.02
N SER A 567 3.90 1.05 -24.26
CA SER A 567 4.12 -0.39 -24.30
C SER A 567 3.76 -1.13 -23.00
N SER A 568 3.86 -0.49 -21.84
CA SER A 568 3.64 -1.08 -20.51
C SER A 568 3.47 0.01 -19.45
N SER A 569 2.43 -0.05 -18.62
CA SER A 569 2.34 0.84 -17.45
C SER A 569 3.44 0.48 -16.44
N GLN A 570 4.04 1.50 -15.83
CA GLN A 570 5.16 1.34 -14.91
C GLN A 570 4.87 2.02 -13.58
N TYR A 571 5.55 1.61 -12.52
CA TYR A 571 5.43 2.23 -11.20
C TYR A 571 6.79 2.38 -10.52
N ALA A 572 6.94 3.39 -9.67
CA ALA A 572 8.11 3.60 -8.81
C ALA A 572 7.68 3.85 -7.37
N VAL A 573 8.58 3.57 -6.41
CA VAL A 573 8.31 3.79 -4.98
C VAL A 573 9.37 4.74 -4.41
N VAL A 574 8.96 5.95 -4.07
CA VAL A 574 9.84 6.98 -3.53
C VAL A 574 9.62 7.11 -2.02
N SER A 575 10.66 6.88 -1.24
CA SER A 575 10.63 7.13 0.20
C SER A 575 10.73 8.63 0.47
N LEU A 576 9.71 9.20 1.12
CA LEU A 576 9.74 10.58 1.62
C LEU A 576 10.57 10.64 2.92
N VAL A 577 11.88 10.42 2.84
CA VAL A 577 12.77 10.65 3.98
C VAL A 577 13.06 12.15 4.05
N ASP A 578 12.66 12.79 5.15
CA ASP A 578 13.09 14.16 5.43
C ASP A 578 14.63 14.16 5.46
N LYS A 579 15.27 14.86 4.51
CA LYS A 579 16.73 15.08 4.51
C LYS A 579 17.20 15.99 5.67
N ARG A 580 16.44 16.05 6.77
CA ARG A 580 16.68 16.85 7.96
C ARG A 580 16.45 16.05 9.24
N THR A 581 17.18 14.96 9.40
CA THR A 581 17.63 14.54 10.73
C THR A 581 19.03 13.94 10.58
N PRO A 582 20.05 14.54 11.22
CA PRO A 582 21.42 14.06 11.17
C PRO A 582 21.60 12.70 11.84
#